data_AF-A0A8B6D069-F1
#
_entry.id   AF-A0A8B6D069-F1
#
_cell.length_a   1.000
_cell.length_b   1.000
_cell.length_c   1.000
_cell.angle_alpha   90.00
_cell.angle_beta   90.00
_cell.angle_gamma   90.00
#
_symmetry.space_group_name_H-M   'P 1'
#
loop_
_entity.id
_entity.type
_entity.pdbx_description
1 polymer ?
#
loop_
_entity_poly.entity_id
_entity_poly.type
_entity_poly.pdbx_seq_one_letter_code
_entity_poly.pdbx_strand_id
1 'polypeptide(L)'
;EYRIEAAISVLTLLLVYFAICVAVHIIKPRWIQLCNTPKRFAIVECSDCSITIEWFIHDQEDCLQYELDYRNQETDKWTVTTLSTTDLSAEENGRRVYTLLNILPETGYELKLCSVNHHVRSHFTELMTILTLKPGNVTFKFT
;
A
#
# COMPACT_ATOMS: atom_id res chain seq x y z
N GLU A 1 -28.68 29.83 -48.63
CA GLU A 1 -29.18 29.84 -47.23
C GLU A 1 -29.05 28.49 -46.54
N TYR A 2 -29.77 27.44 -46.97
CA TYR A 2 -29.80 26.13 -46.28
C TYR A 2 -28.43 25.47 -46.00
N ARG A 3 -27.43 25.67 -46.87
CA ARG A 3 -26.08 25.12 -46.69
C ARG A 3 -25.25 25.81 -45.60
N ILE A 4 -25.56 27.07 -45.29
CA ILE A 4 -24.85 27.86 -44.28
C ILE A 4 -25.35 27.49 -42.89
N GLU A 5 -26.68 27.37 -42.73
CA GLU A 5 -27.32 26.91 -41.48
C GLU A 5 -26.83 25.52 -41.05
N ALA A 6 -26.73 24.58 -42.00
CA ALA A 6 -26.22 23.24 -41.72
C ALA A 6 -24.74 23.25 -41.27
N ALA A 7 -23.90 24.10 -41.87
CA ALA A 7 -22.49 24.22 -41.48
C ALA A 7 -22.32 24.81 -40.07
N ILE A 8 -23.14 25.78 -39.69
CA ILE A 8 -23.16 26.37 -38.35
C ILE A 8 -23.60 25.33 -37.30
N SER A 9 -24.62 24.52 -37.62
CA SER A 9 -25.08 23.44 -36.73
C SER A 9 -24.01 22.36 -36.50
N VAL A 10 -23.28 21.97 -37.54
CA VAL A 10 -22.19 20.98 -37.40
C VAL A 10 -21.03 21.56 -36.59
N LEU A 11 -20.65 22.82 -36.83
CA LEU A 11 -19.57 23.47 -36.10
C LEU A 11 -19.88 23.64 -34.60
N THR A 12 -21.12 24.00 -34.27
CA THR A 12 -21.56 24.11 -32.86
C THR A 12 -21.54 22.77 -32.15
N LEU A 13 -21.98 21.68 -32.80
CA LEU A 13 -21.88 20.32 -32.27
C LEU A 13 -20.42 19.91 -32.00
N LEU A 14 -19.51 20.20 -32.93
CA LEU A 14 -18.08 19.89 -32.77
C LEU A 14 -17.44 20.67 -31.61
N LEU A 15 -17.78 21.95 -31.45
CA LEU A 15 -17.28 22.77 -30.35
C LEU A 15 -17.80 22.31 -28.99
N VAL A 16 -19.08 21.91 -28.91
CA VAL A 16 -19.67 21.34 -27.69
C VAL A 16 -19.00 20.01 -27.36
N TYR A 17 -18.81 19.13 -28.34
CA TYR A 17 -18.12 17.86 -28.16
C TYR A 17 -16.68 18.07 -27.65
N PHE A 18 -15.94 18.98 -28.27
CA PHE A 18 -14.58 19.33 -27.86
C PHE A 18 -14.55 19.89 -26.43
N ALA A 19 -15.47 20.79 -26.07
CA ALA A 19 -15.57 21.33 -24.72
C ALA A 19 -15.89 20.24 -23.68
N ILE A 20 -16.75 19.26 -24.00
CA ILE A 20 -17.03 18.11 -23.14
C ILE A 20 -15.79 17.22 -23.01
N CYS A 21 -15.10 16.89 -24.09
CA CYS A 21 -13.88 16.08 -24.05
C CYS A 21 -12.77 16.75 -23.24
N VAL A 22 -12.59 18.05 -23.41
CA VAL A 22 -11.66 18.87 -22.63
C VAL A 22 -12.07 18.92 -21.17
N ALA A 23 -13.35 19.12 -20.84
CA ALA A 23 -13.82 19.07 -19.46
C ALA A 23 -13.59 17.70 -18.81
N VAL A 24 -13.83 16.60 -19.53
CA VAL A 24 -13.59 15.23 -19.05
C VAL A 24 -12.09 14.92 -18.88
N HIS A 25 -11.21 15.53 -19.69
CA HIS A 25 -9.75 15.33 -19.57
C HIS A 25 -9.09 16.28 -18.55
N ILE A 26 -9.59 17.51 -18.40
CA ILE A 26 -9.07 18.50 -17.45
C ILE A 26 -9.60 18.23 -16.05
N ILE A 27 -10.87 17.84 -15.92
CA ILE A 27 -11.41 17.28 -14.68
C ILE A 27 -10.97 15.82 -14.67
N LYS A 28 -9.70 15.56 -14.33
CA LYS A 28 -9.36 14.26 -13.75
C LYS A 28 -10.38 14.08 -12.62
N PRO A 29 -11.29 13.09 -12.69
CA PRO A 29 -12.14 12.80 -11.55
C PRO A 29 -11.19 12.70 -10.36
N ARG A 30 -11.56 13.32 -9.24
CA ARG A 30 -10.91 13.05 -7.97
C ARG A 30 -11.28 11.61 -7.62
N TRP A 31 -10.70 10.68 -8.36
CA TRP A 31 -10.76 9.26 -8.09
C TRP A 31 -10.26 9.16 -6.66
N ILE A 32 -11.09 8.60 -5.79
CA ILE A 32 -10.65 8.19 -4.47
C ILE A 32 -9.43 7.33 -4.73
N GLN A 33 -8.25 7.86 -4.44
CA GLN A 33 -7.00 7.15 -4.71
C GLN A 33 -7.00 5.97 -3.76
N LEU A 34 -7.37 4.81 -4.29
CA LEU A 34 -7.49 3.60 -3.53
C LEU A 34 -6.08 3.16 -3.14
N CYS A 35 -5.81 3.17 -1.84
CA CYS A 35 -4.61 2.55 -1.31
C CYS A 35 -4.65 1.06 -1.63
N ASN A 36 -3.70 0.60 -2.42
CA ASN A 36 -3.56 -0.81 -2.74
C ASN A 36 -2.90 -1.54 -1.56
N THR A 37 -3.46 -2.69 -1.18
CA THR A 37 -2.86 -3.56 -0.16
C THR A 37 -1.43 -3.96 -0.57
N PRO A 38 -0.45 -3.86 0.35
CA PRO A 38 0.91 -4.29 0.09
C PRO A 38 0.96 -5.73 -0.44
N LYS A 39 1.81 -5.98 -1.44
CA LYS A 39 1.96 -7.30 -2.05
C LYS A 39 3.15 -8.06 -1.49
N ARG A 40 3.07 -9.39 -1.53
CA ARG A 40 4.17 -10.30 -1.15
C ARG A 40 4.77 -9.91 0.21
N PHE A 41 3.90 -9.58 1.16
CA PHE A 41 4.31 -9.28 2.53
C PHE A 41 4.89 -10.56 3.14
N ALA A 42 6.15 -10.49 3.55
CA ALA A 42 6.90 -11.64 4.04
C ALA A 42 7.88 -11.24 5.13
N ILE A 43 8.23 -12.18 6.01
CA ILE A 43 9.37 -12.07 6.90
C ILE A 43 10.56 -12.70 6.18
N VAL A 44 11.66 -11.95 6.11
CA VAL A 44 12.88 -12.39 5.41
C VAL A 44 14.01 -12.74 6.36
N GLU A 45 14.02 -12.14 7.54
CA GLU A 45 15.03 -12.41 8.56
C GLU A 45 14.41 -12.26 9.95
N CYS A 46 14.94 -13.04 10.88
CA CYS A 46 14.49 -13.03 12.26
C CYS A 46 15.68 -13.32 13.18
N SER A 47 15.77 -12.53 14.25
CA SER A 47 16.71 -12.74 15.34
C SER A 47 15.95 -12.77 16.67
N ASP A 48 16.69 -12.95 17.76
CA ASP A 48 16.15 -12.95 19.12
C ASP A 48 15.42 -11.64 19.47
N CYS A 49 15.85 -10.52 18.87
CA CYS A 49 15.36 -9.18 19.21
C CYS A 49 14.93 -8.38 17.98
N SER A 50 14.81 -9.00 16.81
CA SER A 50 14.36 -8.32 15.58
C SER A 50 13.60 -9.21 14.61
N ILE A 51 12.67 -8.60 13.87
CA ILE A 51 11.99 -9.19 12.72
C ILE A 51 12.21 -8.26 11.53
N THR A 52 12.75 -8.77 10.44
CA THR A 52 12.85 -8.05 9.17
C THR A 52 11.77 -8.53 8.22
N ILE A 53 10.95 -7.59 7.78
CA ILE A 53 9.86 -7.80 6.83
C ILE A 53 10.19 -7.16 5.49
N GLU A 54 9.62 -7.73 4.43
CA GLU A 54 9.62 -7.16 3.09
C GLU A 54 8.20 -7.11 2.53
N TRP A 55 7.99 -6.19 1.59
CA TRP A 55 6.79 -6.14 0.75
C TRP A 55 7.10 -5.39 -0.55
N PHE A 56 6.14 -5.45 -1.47
CA PHE A 56 6.24 -4.82 -2.78
C PHE A 56 5.09 -3.83 -2.98
N ILE A 57 5.42 -2.68 -3.56
CA ILE A 57 4.44 -1.66 -3.96
C ILE A 57 3.73 -2.09 -5.25
N HIS A 58 2.45 -1.73 -5.36
CA HIS A 58 1.62 -2.18 -6.49
C HIS A 58 1.88 -1.37 -7.77
N ASP A 59 2.04 -0.05 -7.62
CA ASP A 59 2.38 0.92 -8.66
C ASP A 59 3.08 2.12 -7.98
N GLN A 60 3.82 2.95 -8.72
CA GLN A 60 4.52 4.15 -8.21
C GLN A 60 3.58 5.27 -7.70
N GLU A 61 2.31 4.99 -7.40
CA GLU A 61 1.38 6.00 -6.89
C GLU A 61 1.44 6.13 -5.35
N ASP A 62 1.63 7.39 -4.93
CA ASP A 62 1.28 8.13 -3.70
C ASP A 62 0.99 7.39 -2.38
N CYS A 63 1.57 6.23 -2.13
CA CYS A 63 1.63 5.70 -0.78
C CYS A 63 2.56 6.60 0.04
N LEU A 64 2.01 7.43 0.93
CA LEU A 64 2.81 8.31 1.78
C LEU A 64 3.47 7.53 2.91
N GLN A 65 2.77 6.55 3.49
CA GLN A 65 3.24 5.77 4.62
C GLN A 65 2.60 4.38 4.66
N TYR A 66 3.15 3.49 5.49
CA TYR A 66 2.56 2.20 5.84
C TYR A 66 2.26 2.15 7.33
N GLU A 67 1.29 1.33 7.72
CA GLU A 67 1.04 0.99 9.12
C GLU A 67 1.27 -0.50 9.31
N LEU A 68 2.27 -0.82 10.14
CA LEU A 68 2.57 -2.16 10.61
C LEU A 68 1.90 -2.36 11.96
N ASP A 69 0.93 -3.28 11.98
CA ASP A 69 0.34 -3.76 13.21
C ASP A 69 1.05 -5.05 13.61
N TYR A 70 1.50 -5.13 14.86
CA TYR A 70 2.08 -6.35 15.42
C TYR A 70 1.64 -6.60 16.86
N ARG A 71 1.60 -7.87 17.27
CA ARG A 71 1.32 -8.27 18.66
C ARG A 71 2.04 -9.56 19.04
N ASN A 72 2.28 -9.73 20.33
CA ASN A 72 2.63 -11.04 20.90
C ASN A 72 1.38 -11.94 20.83
N GLN A 73 1.52 -13.19 20.38
CA GLN A 73 0.44 -14.18 20.31
C GLN A 73 -0.24 -14.46 21.64
N GLU A 74 0.46 -14.24 22.76
CA GLU A 74 -0.08 -14.38 24.12
C GLU A 74 -0.94 -13.17 24.54
N THR A 75 -1.05 -12.15 23.68
CA THR A 75 -1.73 -10.90 23.99
C THR A 75 -2.71 -10.51 22.88
N ASP A 76 -3.84 -9.91 23.25
CA ASP A 76 -4.79 -9.39 22.25
C ASP A 76 -4.48 -7.97 21.78
N LYS A 77 -3.48 -7.31 22.40
CA LYS A 77 -3.18 -5.90 22.16
C LYS A 77 -2.26 -5.71 20.96
N TRP A 78 -2.78 -5.08 19.93
CA TRP A 78 -2.00 -4.62 18.78
C TRP A 78 -1.17 -3.38 19.12
N THR A 79 0.08 -3.40 18.70
CA THR A 79 0.96 -2.22 18.63
C THR A 79 1.04 -1.79 17.18
N VAL A 80 0.91 -0.49 16.93
CA VAL A 80 0.94 0.08 15.58
C VAL A 80 2.22 0.87 15.41
N THR A 81 2.91 0.68 14.29
CA THR A 81 4.07 1.47 13.88
C THR A 81 3.83 2.05 12.50
N THR A 82 3.98 3.37 12.40
CA THR A 82 3.87 4.10 11.13
C THR A 82 5.24 4.18 10.47
N LEU A 83 5.31 3.81 9.19
CA LEU A 83 6.52 3.75 8.39
C LEU A 83 6.40 4.76 7.25
N SER A 84 7.12 5.89 7.35
CA SER A 84 7.16 6.84 6.25
C SER A 84 7.87 6.22 5.05
N THR A 85 7.33 6.40 3.85
CA THR A 85 7.98 5.91 2.64
C THR A 85 9.34 6.56 2.37
N THR A 86 9.58 7.75 2.93
CA THR A 86 10.88 8.44 2.88
C THR A 86 11.96 7.77 3.70
N ASP A 87 11.56 7.02 4.73
CA ASP A 87 12.48 6.46 5.73
C ASP A 87 12.79 4.98 5.43
N LEU A 88 12.05 4.39 4.48
CA LEU A 88 12.21 3.00 4.06
C LEU A 88 13.28 2.89 2.98
N SER A 89 14.08 1.82 3.04
CA SER A 89 14.99 1.51 1.95
C SER A 89 14.20 1.28 0.67
N ALA A 90 14.61 1.97 -0.39
CA ALA A 90 14.12 1.75 -1.74
C ALA A 90 15.02 0.78 -2.46
N GLU A 91 14.48 -0.38 -2.80
CA GLU A 91 15.16 -1.35 -3.62
C GLU A 91 14.54 -1.44 -5.02
N GLU A 92 15.26 -2.08 -5.94
CA GLU A 92 14.81 -2.29 -7.31
C GLU A 92 13.41 -2.93 -7.35
N ASN A 93 12.63 -2.57 -8.36
CA ASN A 93 11.29 -3.11 -8.61
C ASN A 93 10.24 -2.82 -7.51
N GLY A 94 10.45 -1.78 -6.70
CA GLY A 94 9.45 -1.36 -5.72
C GLY A 94 9.40 -2.25 -4.47
N ARG A 95 10.48 -2.99 -4.21
CA ARG A 95 10.69 -3.71 -2.95
C ARG A 95 10.95 -2.72 -1.82
N ARG A 96 10.34 -2.98 -0.67
CA ARG A 96 10.53 -2.25 0.59
C ARG A 96 10.92 -3.23 1.68
N VAL A 97 11.80 -2.81 2.57
CA VAL A 97 12.27 -3.61 3.70
C VAL A 97 12.21 -2.77 4.97
N TYR A 98 11.81 -3.40 6.07
CA TYR A 98 11.81 -2.78 7.39
C TYR A 98 12.21 -3.79 8.47
N THR A 99 13.01 -3.34 9.43
CA THR A 99 13.42 -4.15 10.58
C THR A 99 12.75 -3.61 11.85
N LEU A 100 11.83 -4.39 12.40
CA LEU A 100 11.27 -4.17 13.73
C LEU A 100 12.30 -4.62 14.78
N LEU A 101 12.61 -3.74 15.73
CA LEU A 101 13.58 -3.97 16.81
C LEU A 101 12.89 -4.06 18.17
N ASN A 102 13.62 -4.52 19.19
CA ASN A 102 13.19 -4.57 20.59
C ASN A 102 11.96 -5.47 20.84
N ILE A 103 11.85 -6.54 20.06
CA ILE A 103 10.90 -7.63 20.33
C ILE A 103 11.48 -8.59 21.36
N LEU A 104 10.62 -9.38 22.00
CA LEU A 104 11.02 -10.34 23.02
C LEU A 104 11.54 -11.64 22.37
N PRO A 105 12.63 -12.22 22.89
CA PRO A 105 13.13 -13.51 22.41
C PRO A 105 12.15 -14.63 22.72
N GLU A 106 12.25 -15.71 21.95
CA GLU A 106 11.45 -16.95 22.11
C GLU A 106 9.92 -16.72 22.10
N THR A 107 9.48 -15.55 21.61
CA THR A 107 8.08 -15.14 21.63
C THR A 107 7.47 -15.27 20.24
N GLY A 108 6.21 -15.73 20.17
CA GLY A 108 5.43 -15.77 18.94
C GLY A 108 4.83 -14.41 18.61
N TYR A 109 4.85 -14.02 17.34
CA TYR A 109 4.33 -12.73 16.88
C TYR A 109 3.36 -12.87 15.72
N GLU A 110 2.36 -12.02 15.70
CA GLU A 110 1.48 -11.81 14.57
C GLU A 110 1.70 -10.43 13.98
N LEU A 111 1.77 -10.35 12.65
CA LEU A 111 2.03 -9.11 11.92
C LEU A 111 1.05 -8.97 10.75
N LYS A 112 0.63 -7.74 10.48
CA LYS A 112 -0.13 -7.38 9.29
C LYS A 112 0.21 -5.95 8.88
N LEU A 113 0.16 -5.66 7.59
CA LEU A 113 0.59 -4.39 7.03
C LEU A 113 -0.52 -3.78 6.17
N CYS A 114 -0.74 -2.47 6.24
CA CYS A 114 -1.57 -1.75 5.27
C CYS A 114 -0.84 -0.51 4.73
N SER A 115 -1.24 -0.07 3.54
CA SER A 115 -0.77 1.19 2.96
C SER A 115 -1.70 2.33 3.35
N VAL A 116 -1.12 3.52 3.52
CA VAL A 116 -1.86 4.72 3.93
C VAL A 116 -1.47 5.89 3.03
N ASN A 117 -2.49 6.52 2.45
CA ASN A 117 -2.38 7.75 1.68
C ASN A 117 -3.33 8.79 2.27
N HIS A 118 -2.76 9.88 2.79
CA HIS A 118 -3.48 10.89 3.58
C HIS A 118 -4.33 10.27 4.70
N HIS A 119 -5.65 10.15 4.50
CA HIS A 119 -6.60 9.62 5.49
C HIS A 119 -7.24 8.29 5.04
N VAL A 120 -6.76 7.72 3.93
CA VAL A 120 -7.28 6.49 3.36
C VAL A 120 -6.31 5.35 3.65
N ARG A 121 -6.83 4.24 4.16
CA ARG A 121 -6.07 3.00 4.38
C ARG A 121 -6.50 1.94 3.38
N SER A 122 -5.56 1.11 2.94
CA SER A 122 -5.89 -0.13 2.23
C SER A 122 -6.50 -1.16 3.18
N HIS A 123 -6.94 -2.28 2.62
CA HIS A 123 -7.05 -3.49 3.43
C HIS A 123 -5.67 -3.91 3.94
N PHE A 124 -5.65 -4.57 5.10
CA PHE A 124 -4.44 -5.23 5.60
C PHE A 124 -4.04 -6.39 4.69
N THR A 125 -2.76 -6.71 4.69
CA THR A 125 -2.23 -7.98 4.18
C THR A 125 -2.83 -9.16 4.94
N GLU A 126 -2.67 -10.36 4.38
CA GLU A 126 -2.86 -11.59 5.15
C GLU A 126 -2.02 -11.56 6.43
N LEU A 127 -2.57 -12.18 7.48
CA LEU A 127 -1.94 -12.26 8.78
C LEU A 127 -0.71 -13.16 8.70
N MET A 128 0.43 -12.63 9.11
CA MET A 128 1.66 -13.40 9.19
C MET A 128 1.93 -13.82 10.62
N THR A 129 2.21 -15.12 10.83
CA THR A 129 2.43 -15.68 12.16
C THR A 129 3.82 -16.29 12.28
N ILE A 130 4.54 -15.85 13.32
CA ILE A 130 5.82 -16.39 13.76
C ILE A 130 5.55 -17.24 14.99
N LEU A 131 5.86 -18.54 14.91
CA LEU A 131 5.58 -19.47 16.01
C LEU A 131 6.63 -19.39 17.12
N THR A 132 7.89 -19.15 16.77
CA THR A 132 8.97 -18.96 17.75
C THR A 132 10.16 -18.26 17.08
N LEU A 133 10.61 -17.17 17.67
CA LEU A 133 11.87 -16.52 17.34
C LEU A 133 13.01 -17.35 17.93
N LYS A 134 13.61 -18.24 17.12
CA LYS A 134 14.89 -18.88 17.45
C LYS A 134 15.95 -18.42 16.47
N PRO A 135 17.19 -18.14 16.93
CA PRO A 135 18.26 -17.76 16.04
C PRO A 135 18.58 -18.96 15.15
N GLY A 136 18.41 -18.79 13.84
CA GLY A 136 18.76 -19.79 12.83
C GLY A 136 17.70 -20.85 12.48
N ASN A 137 16.47 -20.81 13.02
CA ASN A 137 15.37 -21.67 12.56
C ASN A 137 14.01 -21.00 12.82
N VAL A 138 13.42 -20.39 11.79
CA VAL A 138 12.09 -19.77 11.86
C VAL A 138 11.10 -20.70 11.14
N THR A 139 10.02 -21.07 11.82
CA THR A 139 8.92 -21.83 11.22
C THR A 139 7.74 -20.88 10.98
N PHE A 140 7.40 -20.69 9.70
CA PHE A 140 6.29 -19.82 9.28
C PHE A 140 5.00 -20.62 9.12
N LYS A 141 3.87 -20.06 9.54
CA LYS A 141 2.54 -20.54 9.14
C LYS A 141 1.78 -19.40 8.48
N PHE A 142 1.17 -19.72 7.34
CA PHE A 142 0.19 -18.88 6.67
C PHE A 142 -1.19 -19.36 7.11
N THR A 143 -2.04 -18.46 7.56
CA THR A 143 -3.40 -18.75 8.05
C THR A 143 -4.41 -17.95 7.26
#